data_AF-A0A1Q8FJA7-F1
#
_entry.id   AF-A0A1Q8FJA7-F1
#
_cell.length_a   1.000
_cell.length_b   1.000
_cell.length_c   1.000
_cell.angle_alpha   90.00
_cell.angle_beta   90.00
_cell.angle_gamma   90.00
#
_symmetry.space_group_name_H-M   'P 1'
#
loop_
_entity.id
_entity.type
_entity.pdbx_description
1 polymer ?
#
loop_
_entity_poly.entity_id
_entity_poly.type
_entity_poly.pdbx_seq_one_letter_code
_entity_poly.pdbx_strand_id
1 'polypeptide(L)' 'MTNFAQPALRAFAVRDGDEATGRKSFWREIGAAWTTKGGHIRLKLDALPPDGVVMLLDDARSAEKPSRKSNKKAAS' A
#
# COMPACT_ATOMS: atom_id res chain seq x y z
N MET A 1 -28.61 2.42 9.98
CA MET A 1 -27.45 1.51 10.03
C MET A 1 -26.42 2.00 9.02
N THR A 2 -25.36 2.66 9.46
CA THR A 2 -24.22 2.98 8.59
C THR A 2 -23.56 1.66 8.23
N ASN A 3 -23.82 1.19 7.02
CA ASN A 3 -23.06 0.11 6.41
C ASN A 3 -21.60 0.56 6.50
N PHE A 4 -20.76 -0.10 7.31
CA PHE A 4 -19.32 0.13 7.26
C PHE A 4 -18.87 -0.48 5.94
N ALA A 5 -19.10 0.29 4.87
CA ALA A 5 -18.72 -0.03 3.52
C ALA A 5 -17.25 -0.45 3.53
N GLN A 6 -16.92 -1.37 2.64
CA GLN A 6 -15.55 -1.82 2.41
C GLN A 6 -14.58 -0.62 2.50
N PRO A 7 -13.42 -0.80 3.14
CA PRO A 7 -12.44 0.26 3.23
C PRO A 7 -12.13 0.79 1.84
N ALA A 8 -12.16 2.11 1.69
CA ALA A 8 -11.89 2.77 0.41
C ALA A 8 -10.39 2.68 0.07
N LEU A 9 -9.54 2.67 1.11
CA LEU A 9 -8.10 2.59 0.97
C LEU A 9 -7.50 1.64 2.01
N ARG A 10 -6.41 0.96 1.68
CA ARG A 10 -5.62 0.15 2.62
C ARG A 10 -4.39 0.93 3.06
N ALA A 11 -4.01 0.80 4.33
CA ALA A 11 -2.90 1.54 4.93
C ALA A 11 -1.68 0.65 5.13
N PHE A 12 -0.52 1.11 4.68
CA PHE A 12 0.74 0.39 4.77
C PHE A 12 1.80 1.23 5.48
N ALA A 13 2.53 0.59 6.39
CA ALA A 13 3.83 1.05 6.83
C ALA A 13 4.82 0.77 5.72
N VAL A 14 5.49 1.82 5.26
CA VAL A 14 6.55 1.71 4.27
C VAL A 14 7.86 2.13 4.93
N ARG A 15 8.89 1.31 4.74
CA ARG A 15 10.25 1.76 4.93
C ARG A 15 11.00 1.59 3.64
N ASP A 16 11.67 2.67 3.27
CA ASP A 16 12.59 2.64 2.16
C ASP A 16 13.76 1.72 2.50
N GLY A 17 14.13 0.91 1.53
CA GLY A 17 15.38 0.20 1.56
C GLY A 17 16.51 1.21 1.47
N ASP A 18 17.62 0.86 2.09
CA ASP A 18 18.85 1.63 2.00
C ASP A 18 19.90 0.73 1.39
N GLU A 19 20.29 1.08 0.16
CA GLU A 19 21.26 0.34 -0.64
C GLU A 19 22.65 0.36 0.01
N ALA A 20 22.99 1.42 0.75
CA ALA A 20 24.26 1.53 1.46
C ALA A 20 24.34 0.59 2.68
N THR A 21 23.20 0.29 3.33
CA THR A 21 23.13 -0.65 4.46
C THR A 21 22.58 -2.03 4.08
N GLY A 22 22.27 -2.26 2.80
CA GLY A 22 21.67 -3.50 2.30
C GLY A 22 20.25 -3.76 2.81
N ARG A 23 19.59 -2.76 3.40
CA ARG A 23 18.23 -2.90 3.91
C ARG A 23 17.25 -2.91 2.75
N LYS A 24 16.36 -3.90 2.73
CA LYS A 24 15.33 -4.01 1.70
C LYS A 24 14.13 -3.12 2.04
N SER A 25 13.53 -2.53 1.02
CA SER A 25 12.25 -1.84 1.18
C SER A 25 11.21 -2.84 1.65
N PHE A 26 10.44 -2.47 2.67
CA PHE A 26 9.35 -3.31 3.16
C PHE A 26 8.04 -2.55 3.19
N TRP A 27 6.99 -3.30 2.88
CA TRP A 27 5.61 -2.85 2.87
C TRP A 27 4.84 -3.77 3.79
N ARG A 28 4.27 -3.22 4.85
CA ARG A 28 3.47 -3.97 5.83
C ARG A 28 2.13 -3.31 5.97
N GLU A 29 1.05 -4.06 5.74
CA GLU A 29 -0.29 -3.57 6.01
C GLU A 29 -0.46 -3.33 7.52
N ILE A 30 -0.98 -2.16 7.87
CA ILE A 30 -1.16 -1.69 9.25
C ILE A 30 -2.54 -1.12 9.51
N GLY A 31 -3.48 -1.24 8.55
CA GLY A 31 -4.85 -0.80 8.74
C GLY A 31 -5.56 -0.41 7.46
N ALA A 32 -6.58 0.43 7.58
CA ALA A 32 -7.44 0.82 6.48
C ALA A 32 -7.97 2.25 6.67
N ALA A 33 -8.44 2.85 5.58
CA ALA A 33 -9.06 4.15 5.58
C ALA A 33 -10.42 4.16 4.88
N TRP A 34 -11.30 5.04 5.38
CA TRP A 34 -12.64 5.26 4.86
C TRP A 34 -12.83 6.72 4.51
N THR A 35 -13.47 6.99 3.38
CA THR A 35 -13.96 8.32 3.05
C THR A 35 -15.22 8.60 3.88
N THR A 36 -15.31 9.82 4.40
CA THR A 36 -16.49 10.28 5.14
C THR A 36 -17.30 11.23 4.26
N LYS A 37 -18.60 11.39 4.57
CA LYS A 37 -19.50 12.28 3.79
C LYS A 37 -19.06 13.75 3.78
N GLY A 38 -18.15 14.17 4.67
CA GLY A 38 -17.61 15.52 4.74
C GLY A 38 -16.28 15.72 4.00
N GLY A 39 -15.83 14.76 3.20
CA GLY A 39 -14.54 14.86 2.48
C GLY A 39 -13.31 14.57 3.34
N HIS A 40 -13.49 14.21 4.62
CA HIS A 40 -12.40 13.74 5.47
C HIS A 40 -12.12 12.26 5.23
N ILE A 41 -10.87 11.87 5.44
CA ILE A 41 -10.45 10.47 5.48
C ILE A 41 -10.31 10.05 6.94
N ARG A 42 -11.03 9.01 7.34
CA ARG A 42 -10.84 8.36 8.64
C ARG A 42 -9.84 7.23 8.45
N LEU A 43 -8.70 7.31 9.14
CA LEU A 43 -7.68 6.26 9.17
C LEU A 43 -7.79 5.47 10.48
N LYS A 44 -7.82 4.14 10.40
CA LYS A 44 -7.71 3.25 11.55
C LYS A 44 -6.47 2.39 11.38
N LEU A 45 -5.58 2.45 12.36
CA LEU A 45 -4.30 1.75 12.36
C LEU A 45 -4.25 0.73 13.50
N ASP A 46 -3.69 -0.45 13.22
CA ASP A 46 -3.39 -1.47 14.21
C ASP A 46 -2.02 -1.24 14.85
N ALA A 47 -1.11 -0.58 14.13
CA ALA A 47 0.22 -0.21 14.61
C ALA A 47 0.68 1.11 13.99
N LEU A 48 1.33 1.96 14.80
CA LEU A 48 1.99 3.17 14.33
C LEU A 48 3.44 2.83 13.93
N PRO A 49 3.87 3.13 12.69
CA PRO A 49 5.24 2.91 12.29
C PRO A 49 6.17 3.83 13.08
N PRO A 50 7.28 3.32 13.66
CA PRO A 50 8.20 4.14 14.46
C PRO A 50 8.81 5.30 13.68
N ASP A 51 8.93 5.15 12.36
CA ASP A 51 9.54 6.11 11.45
C ASP A 51 8.48 6.91 10.65
N GLY A 52 7.20 6.81 11.04
CA GLY A 52 6.15 7.79 10.72
C GLY A 52 5.50 7.75 9.33
N VAL A 53 6.02 7.00 8.35
CA VAL A 53 5.44 7.00 7.00
C VAL A 53 4.30 5.98 6.87
N VAL A 54 3.10 6.47 6.58
CA VAL A 54 1.91 5.65 6.23
C VAL A 54 1.50 5.96 4.80
N MET A 55 1.42 4.93 3.97
CA MET A 55 0.91 5.04 2.59
C MET A 55 -0.51 4.49 2.50
N LEU A 56 -1.41 5.24 1.85
CA LEU A 56 -2.77 4.80 1.56
C LEU A 56 -2.86 4.38 0.09
N LEU A 57 -3.33 3.17 -0.18
CA LEU A 57 -3.56 2.67 -1.53
C LEU A 57 -5.03 2.42 -1.78
N ASP A 58 -5.47 2.84 -2.95
CA ASP A 58 -6.76 2.49 -3.51
C ASP A 58 -6.74 1.04 -3.97
N ASP A 59 -7.70 0.25 -3.49
CA ASP A 59 -7.82 -1.18 -3.80
C ASP A 59 -8.05 -1.38 -5.32
N ALA A 60 -8.60 -0.37 -6.01
CA ALA A 60 -8.77 -0.39 -7.47
C ALA A 60 -7.43 -0.45 -8.25
N ARG A 61 -6.31 -0.01 -7.66
CA ARG A 61 -5.00 0.01 -8.33
C ARG A 61 -4.10 -1.19 -8.01
N SER A 62 -4.40 -1.99 -6.99
CA SER A 62 -3.59 -3.18 -6.67
C SER A 62 -3.78 -4.36 -7.64
N ALA A 63 -4.77 -4.30 -8.54
CA ALA A 63 -5.02 -5.34 -9.54
C ALA A 63 -4.06 -5.32 -10.74
N GLU A 64 -3.33 -4.22 -10.97
CA GLU A 64 -2.42 -4.12 -12.11
C GLU A 64 -1.02 -4.63 -11.73
N LYS A 65 -0.86 -5.96 -11.63
CA LYS A 65 0.49 -6.54 -11.64
C LYS A 65 1.16 -6.18 -12.97
N PRO A 66 2.38 -5.61 -12.98
CA PRO A 66 3.09 -5.38 -14.22
C PRO A 66 3.33 -6.72 -14.91
N SER A 67 2.71 -6.91 -16.08
CA SER A 67 2.96 -8.10 -16.91
C SER A 67 4.44 -8.10 -17.32
N ARG A 68 5.24 -8.96 -16.70
CA ARG A 68 6.60 -9.25 -17.16
C ARG A 68 6.50 -9.92 -18.52
N LYS A 69 6.57 -9.15 -19.61
CA LYS A 69 6.85 -9.71 -20.94
C LYS A 69 8.25 -10.31 -20.91
N SER A 70 8.32 -11.63 -20.75
CA SER A 70 9.53 -12.42 -20.96
C SER A 70 9.95 -12.28 -22.42
N ASN A 71 10.97 -11.48 -22.69
CA ASN A 71 11.56 -11.39 -24.02
C ASN A 71 12.54 -12.57 -24.18
N LYS A 72 12.01 -13.75 -24.53
CA LYS A 72 12.83 -14.83 -25.10
C LYS A 72 13.08 -14.47 -26.57
N LYS A 73 14.22 -13.84 -26.87
CA LYS A 73 14.73 -13.81 -28.25
C LYS A 73 15.94 -14.71 -28.35
N ALA A 74 15.80 -15.69 -29.23
CA ALA A 74 16.69 -16.79 -29.52
C ALA A 74 18.09 -16.31 -29.92
N ALA A 75 19.10 -17.02 -29.44
CA ALA A 75 20.41 -17.04 -30.08
C ALA A 75 20.32 -17.98 -31.30
N SER A 76 20.79 -17.50 -32.44
CA SER A 76 21.16 -18.28 -33.62
C SER A 76 22.54 -17.84 -34.05
#